data_AF-A0A392UMJ1-F1
#
_entry.id   AF-A0A392UMJ1-F1
#
_cell.length_a   1.000
_cell.length_b   1.000
_cell.length_c   1.000
_cell.angle_alpha   90.00
_cell.angle_beta   90.00
_cell.angle_gamma   90.00
#
_symmetry.space_group_name_H-M   'P 1'
#
loop_
_entity.id
_entity.type
_entity.pdbx_description
1 polymer ?
#
loop_
_entity_poly.entity_id
_entity_poly.type
_entity_poly.pdbx_seq_one_letter_code
_entity_poly.pdbx_strand_id
1 'polypeptide(L)' 'FVFMLGTSSGSLQYDPEIERTARANRKGVRLVKEAARLVELEHIISEEEETTEEEVLIEMADNVQNPPPPPPPRRTLGD' A
#
# COMPACT_ATOMS: atom_id res chain seq x y z
N PHE A 1 16.16 -34.31 -33.80
CA PHE A 1 15.29 -33.18 -34.15
C PHE A 1 16.10 -31.90 -33.96
N VAL A 2 16.47 -31.22 -35.05
CA VAL A 2 17.16 -29.92 -34.98
C VAL A 2 16.09 -28.84 -35.08
N PHE A 3 15.96 -27.99 -34.06
CA PHE A 3 15.07 -26.83 -34.11
C PHE A 3 15.68 -25.80 -35.07
N MET A 4 15.03 -25.60 -36.21
CA MET A 4 15.33 -24.51 -37.14
C MET A 4 14.77 -23.23 -36.52
N LEU A 5 15.62 -22.45 -35.83
CA LEU A 5 15.28 -21.10 -35.36
C LEU A 5 15.10 -20.21 -36.60
N GLY A 6 13.87 -20.15 -37.10
CA GLY A 6 13.50 -19.26 -38.20
C GLY A 6 13.59 -17.80 -37.76
N THR A 7 14.76 -17.18 -37.94
CA THR A 7 14.87 -15.72 -37.92
C THR A 7 14.39 -15.17 -39.26
N SER A 8 13.09 -15.26 -39.52
CA SER A 8 12.46 -14.47 -40.58
C SER A 8 12.32 -13.04 -40.07
N SER A 9 13.38 -12.24 -40.18
CA SER A 9 13.30 -10.78 -40.06
C SER A 9 12.66 -10.21 -41.32
N GLY A 10 11.41 -10.62 -41.61
CA GLY A 10 10.59 -9.99 -42.62
C GLY A 10 10.25 -8.59 -42.14
N SER A 11 10.37 -7.58 -43.01
CA SER A 11 9.96 -6.22 -42.67
C SER A 11 8.47 -6.24 -42.35
N LEU A 12 8.13 -6.21 -41.04
CA LEU A 12 6.75 -6.06 -40.62
C LEU A 12 6.30 -4.68 -41.09
N GLN A 13 5.38 -4.67 -42.04
CA GLN A 13 4.82 -3.43 -42.55
C GLN A 13 4.08 -2.72 -41.41
N TYR A 14 4.28 -1.42 -41.29
CA TYR A 14 3.61 -0.64 -40.27
C TYR A 14 2.10 -0.66 -40.51
N ASP A 15 1.36 -1.14 -39.51
CA ASP A 15 -0.10 -1.11 -39.50
C ASP A 15 -0.58 -0.03 -38.50
N PRO A 16 -1.18 1.07 -38.99
CA PRO A 16 -1.65 2.16 -38.15
C PRO A 16 -2.79 1.76 -37.20
N GLU A 17 -3.58 0.74 -37.51
CA GLU A 17 -4.66 0.27 -36.66
C GLU A 17 -4.12 -0.55 -35.46
N ILE A 18 -3.07 -1.35 -35.72
CA ILE A 18 -2.35 -2.08 -34.68
C ILE A 18 -1.66 -1.10 -33.72
N GLU A 19 -0.98 -0.08 -34.23
CA GLU A 19 -0.30 0.91 -33.37
C GLU A 19 -1.28 1.67 -32.47
N ARG A 20 -2.44 2.07 -33.02
CA ARG A 20 -3.49 2.74 -32.23
C ARG A 20 -3.97 1.85 -31.09
N THR A 21 -4.25 0.59 -31.39
CA THR A 21 -4.72 -0.41 -30.40
C THR A 21 -3.64 -0.69 -29.36
N ALA A 22 -2.40 -0.88 -29.78
CA ALA A 22 -1.27 -1.09 -28.87
C ALA A 22 -1.09 0.10 -27.91
N ARG A 23 -1.24 1.33 -28.40
CA ARG A 23 -1.17 2.54 -27.59
C ARG A 23 -2.31 2.63 -26.58
N ALA A 24 -3.53 2.28 -26.98
CA ALA A 24 -4.68 2.21 -26.08
C ALA A 24 -4.45 1.14 -24.98
N ASN A 25 -3.98 -0.05 -25.36
CA ASN A 25 -3.68 -1.13 -24.42
C ASN A 25 -2.60 -0.74 -23.41
N ARG A 26 -1.52 -0.08 -23.86
CA ARG A 26 -0.48 0.43 -22.95
C ARG A 26 -1.01 1.47 -21.95
N LYS A 27 -1.98 2.29 -22.34
CA LYS A 27 -2.66 3.22 -21.42
C LYS A 27 -3.53 2.46 -20.43
N GLY A 28 -4.36 1.53 -20.90
CA GLY A 28 -5.21 0.70 -20.05
C GLY A 28 -4.40 -0.07 -19.00
N VAL A 29 -3.30 -0.72 -19.41
CA VAL A 29 -2.43 -1.45 -18.48
C VAL A 29 -1.80 -0.53 -17.43
N ARG A 30 -1.41 0.69 -17.78
CA ARG A 30 -0.88 1.65 -16.79
C ARG A 30 -1.93 2.03 -15.75
N LEU A 31 -3.15 2.33 -16.20
CA LEU A 31 -4.25 2.67 -15.30
C LEU A 31 -4.59 1.50 -14.38
N VAL A 32 -4.65 0.27 -14.88
CA VAL A 32 -4.91 -0.92 -14.05
C VAL A 32 -3.80 -1.13 -13.02
N LYS A 33 -2.53 -0.92 -13.38
CA LYS A 33 -1.41 -1.02 -12.43
C LYS A 33 -1.45 0.06 -11.36
N GLU A 34 -1.80 1.29 -11.73
CA GLU A 34 -1.96 2.39 -10.76
C GLU A 34 -3.13 2.12 -9.83
N ALA A 35 -4.28 1.67 -10.36
CA ALA A 35 -5.43 1.28 -9.55
C ALA A 35 -5.09 0.14 -8.58
N ALA A 36 -4.38 -0.90 -9.04
CA ALA A 36 -3.94 -2.00 -8.18
C ALA A 36 -3.03 -1.52 -7.04
N ARG A 37 -2.11 -0.58 -7.33
CA ARG A 37 -1.26 0.04 -6.30
C ARG A 37 -2.05 0.89 -5.31
N LEU A 38 -3.08 1.59 -5.75
CA LEU A 38 -3.94 2.37 -4.86
C LEU A 38 -4.73 1.45 -3.93
N VAL A 39 -5.26 0.33 -4.44
CA VAL A 39 -5.98 -0.67 -3.63
C VAL A 39 -5.03 -1.33 -2.61
N GLU A 40 -3.81 -1.67 -3.02
CA GLU A 40 -2.79 -2.21 -2.10
C GLU A 40 -2.43 -1.19 -1.01
N LEU A 41 -2.29 0.09 -1.37
CA LEU A 41 -2.03 1.15 -0.40
C LEU A 41 -3.22 1.39 0.55
N GLU A 42 -4.45 1.35 0.05
CA GLU A 42 -5.67 1.46 0.86
C GLU A 42 -5.75 0.29 1.87
N HIS A 43 -5.40 -0.92 1.44
CA HIS A 43 -5.34 -2.08 2.34
C HIS A 43 -4.30 -1.90 3.44
N ILE A 44 -3.09 -1.44 3.08
CA ILE A 44 -2.02 -1.19 4.06
C ILE A 44 -2.44 -0.11 5.06
N ILE A 45 -3.06 0.98 4.58
CA ILE A 45 -3.53 2.06 5.45
C ILE A 45 -4.64 1.54 6.38
N SER A 46 -5.57 0.74 5.87
CA SER A 46 -6.65 0.15 6.67
C SER A 46 -6.11 -0.79 7.75
N GLU A 47 -5.12 -1.63 7.42
CA GLU A 47 -4.47 -2.52 8.40
C GLU A 47 -3.68 -1.70 9.44
N GLU A 48 -2.92 -0.70 9.02
CA GLU A 48 -2.16 0.18 9.92
C GLU A 48 -3.08 0.97 10.86
N GLU A 49 -4.19 1.50 10.35
CA GLU A 49 -5.22 2.18 11.13
C GLU A 49 -5.86 1.24 12.15
N GLU A 50 -6.26 0.02 11.76
CA GLU A 50 -6.77 -1.01 12.67
C GLU A 50 -5.73 -1.33 13.76
N THR A 51 -4.47 -1.60 13.42
CA THR A 51 -3.44 -1.87 14.44
C THR A 51 -3.22 -0.72 15.42
N THR A 52 -3.34 0.52 14.95
CA THR A 52 -3.18 1.71 15.78
C THR A 52 -4.38 1.88 16.72
N GLU A 53 -5.60 1.63 16.23
CA GLU A 53 -6.81 1.66 17.05
C GLU A 53 -6.80 0.57 18.12
N GLU A 54 -6.42 -0.66 17.77
CA GLU A 54 -6.24 -1.77 18.71
C GLU A 54 -5.22 -1.45 19.80
N GLU A 55 -4.05 -0.89 19.44
CA GLU A 55 -3.00 -0.55 20.40
C GLU A 55 -3.45 0.54 21.38
N VAL A 56 -4.13 1.57 20.90
CA VAL A 56 -4.71 2.62 21.76
C VAL A 56 -5.79 2.06 22.69
N LEU A 57 -6.64 1.15 22.21
CA LEU A 57 -7.64 0.49 23.06
C LEU A 57 -7.00 -0.35 24.17
N ILE A 58 -5.90 -1.05 23.86
CA ILE A 58 -5.13 -1.83 24.84
C ILE A 58 -4.46 -0.91 25.87
N GLU A 59 -3.81 0.18 25.44
CA GLU A 59 -3.18 1.16 26.35
C GLU A 59 -4.21 1.75 27.33
N MET A 60 -5.38 2.12 26.82
CA MET A 60 -6.47 2.69 27.63
C MET A 60 -7.04 1.67 28.61
N ALA A 61 -7.11 0.38 28.23
CA ALA A 61 -7.52 -0.69 29.12
C ALA A 61 -6.48 -0.97 30.22
N ASP A 62 -5.19 -0.97 29.87
CA ASP A 62 -4.08 -1.24 30.81
C ASP A 62 -3.97 -0.11 31.86
N ASN A 63 -4.11 1.15 31.46
CA ASN A 63 -4.16 2.29 32.39
C ASN A 63 -5.34 2.24 33.37
N VAL A 64 -6.45 1.59 33.01
CA VAL A 64 -7.60 1.37 33.92
C VAL A 64 -7.30 0.25 34.92
N GLN A 65 -6.62 -0.83 34.51
CA GLN A 65 -6.22 -1.91 35.41
C GLN A 65 -5.05 -1.51 36.33
N ASN A 66 -4.18 -0.63 35.86
CA ASN A 66 -2.98 -0.18 36.54
C ASN A 66 -2.95 1.36 36.59
N PRO A 67 -3.76 1.99 37.46
CA PRO A 67 -3.82 3.44 37.55
C PRO A 67 -2.47 4.02 37.96
N PRO A 68 -2.09 5.21 37.45
CA PRO A 68 -0.83 5.84 37.80
C PRO A 68 -0.76 6.09 39.31
N PRO A 69 0.43 5.98 39.92
CA PRO A 69 0.61 6.20 41.34
C PRO A 69 0.18 7.63 41.71
N PRO A 70 -0.39 7.83 42.93
CA PRO A 70 -0.83 9.13 43.36
C PRO A 70 0.32 10.14 43.32
N PRO A 71 0.06 11.41 42.96
CA PRO A 71 1.09 12.42 42.88
C PRO A 71 1.76 12.59 44.26
N PRO A 72 3.09 12.82 44.29
CA PRO A 72 3.81 12.98 45.54
C PRO A 72 3.23 14.18 46.33
N PRO A 73 3.21 14.10 47.68
CA PRO A 73 2.75 15.20 48.52
C PRO A 73 3.46 16.50 48.14
N ARG A 74 2.68 17.52 47.79
CA ARG A 74 3.22 18.85 47.55
C ARG A 74 3.77 19.38 48.87
N ARG A 75 5.10 19.55 48.94
CA ARG A 75 5.73 20.27 50.04
C ARG A 75 5.32 21.73 49.90
N THR A 76 4.37 22.20 50.70
CA THR A 76 4.18 23.63 50.88
C THR A 76 5.41 24.14 51.64
N LEU A 77 6.09 25.13 51.06
CA LEU A 77 7.21 25.83 51.68
C LEU A 77 6.64 26.64 52.86
N GLY A 78 6.61 26.07 54.04
CA GLY A 78 6.30 26.76 55.29
C GLY A 78 4.98 26.33 55.96
N ASP A 79 5.14 25.58 57.05
CA ASP A 79 4.42 25.74 58.32
C ASP A 79 5.50 25.84 59.40
#